data_AF-A0A374EAE3-F1
#
_entry.id   AF-A0A374EAE3-F1
#
_cell.length_a   1.000
_cell.length_b   1.000
_cell.length_c   1.000
_cell.angle_alpha   90.00
_cell.angle_beta   90.00
_cell.angle_gamma   90.00
#
_symmetry.space_group_name_H-M   'P 1'
#
loop_
_entity.id
_entity.type
_entity.pdbx_description
1 polymer ?
#
loop_
_entity_poly.entity_id
_entity_poly.type
_entity_poly.pdbx_seq_one_letter_code
_entity_poly.pdbx_strand_id
1 'polypeptide(L)'
;MKLNKEKLETQITDGVDERVKQANDSALAAVGIVSIFCVLISLLYRLYTDQNPLPDLISVVVMMITYTVVNSKNHIYDIPRSFTGKTLDTGTDKKSRKSRIKFYALDSLVFAAMFTVIDLVVDTKFSVSSAVLDVVIGFAVSMVIDYLLHEHTIKKYNKYIDTLENDDDEENE
;
A
#
# COMPACT_ATOMS: atom_id res chain seq x y z
N MET A 1 -16.29 -35.93 -34.74
CA MET A 1 -15.26 -36.32 -33.74
C MET A 1 -14.06 -35.37 -33.67
N LYS A 2 -13.64 -34.70 -34.76
CA LYS A 2 -12.54 -33.71 -34.75
C LYS A 2 -12.81 -32.44 -33.94
N LEU A 3 -14.02 -31.88 -34.02
CA LEU A 3 -14.43 -30.66 -33.32
C LEU A 3 -14.32 -30.74 -31.77
N ASN A 4 -14.42 -31.96 -31.22
CA ASN A 4 -14.35 -32.18 -29.78
C ASN A 4 -12.90 -32.32 -29.29
N LYS A 5 -11.95 -32.61 -30.20
CA LYS A 5 -10.53 -32.64 -29.89
C LYS A 5 -9.94 -31.23 -29.87
N GLU A 6 -10.25 -30.41 -30.87
CA GLU A 6 -9.82 -28.99 -30.90
C GLU A 6 -10.31 -28.21 -29.67
N LYS A 7 -11.58 -28.38 -29.29
CA LYS A 7 -12.13 -27.75 -28.07
C LYS A 7 -11.49 -28.23 -26.76
N LEU A 8 -10.94 -29.45 -26.75
CA LEU A 8 -10.27 -30.01 -25.59
C LEU A 8 -8.82 -29.51 -25.54
N GLU A 9 -8.17 -29.45 -26.70
CA GLU A 9 -6.81 -28.92 -26.86
C GLU A 9 -6.74 -27.43 -26.51
N THR A 10 -7.70 -26.61 -26.97
CA THR A 10 -7.78 -25.19 -26.59
C THR A 10 -8.06 -25.00 -25.10
N GLN A 11 -8.96 -25.76 -24.49
CA GLN A 11 -9.19 -25.68 -23.03
C GLN A 11 -7.98 -26.10 -22.21
N ILE A 12 -7.21 -27.11 -22.67
CA ILE A 12 -5.98 -27.52 -22.01
C ILE A 12 -4.90 -26.46 -22.17
N THR A 13 -4.77 -25.84 -23.34
CA THR A 13 -3.78 -24.78 -23.57
C THR A 13 -4.12 -23.51 -22.80
N ASP A 14 -5.37 -23.05 -22.84
CA ASP A 14 -5.84 -21.92 -22.05
C ASP A 14 -5.64 -22.16 -20.54
N GLY A 15 -5.97 -23.37 -20.05
CA GLY A 15 -5.77 -23.72 -18.65
C GLY A 15 -4.30 -23.85 -18.23
N VAL A 16 -3.38 -24.15 -19.16
CA VAL A 16 -1.93 -24.12 -18.90
C VAL A 16 -1.43 -22.67 -18.88
N ASP A 17 -1.87 -21.85 -19.84
CA ASP A 17 -1.50 -20.43 -19.92
C ASP A 17 -1.98 -19.64 -18.69
N GLU A 18 -3.18 -19.91 -18.18
CA GLU A 18 -3.68 -19.32 -16.93
C GLU A 18 -2.82 -19.69 -15.72
N ARG A 19 -2.41 -20.96 -15.59
CA ARG A 19 -1.55 -21.42 -14.49
C ARG A 19 -0.15 -20.81 -14.57
N VAL A 20 0.41 -20.71 -15.77
CA VAL A 20 1.71 -20.06 -16.01
C VAL A 20 1.63 -18.58 -15.68
N LYS A 21 0.57 -17.89 -16.11
CA LYS A 21 0.33 -16.48 -15.77
C LYS A 21 0.19 -16.28 -14.26
N GLN A 22 -0.63 -17.09 -13.59
CA GLN A 22 -0.81 -17.02 -12.14
C GLN A 22 0.49 -17.28 -11.37
N ALA A 23 1.29 -18.26 -11.80
CA ALA A 23 2.59 -18.55 -11.20
C ALA A 23 3.56 -17.37 -11.40
N ASN A 24 3.57 -16.75 -12.58
CA ASN A 24 4.40 -15.61 -12.88
C ASN A 24 3.97 -14.36 -12.08
N ASP A 25 2.68 -14.10 -11.95
CA ASP A 25 2.14 -13.01 -11.14
C ASP A 25 2.50 -13.18 -9.66
N SER A 26 2.39 -14.42 -9.14
CA SER A 26 2.79 -14.76 -7.77
C SER A 26 4.30 -14.60 -7.55
N ALA A 27 5.11 -15.02 -8.52
CA ALA A 27 6.56 -14.83 -8.47
C ALA A 27 6.95 -13.36 -8.52
N LEU A 28 6.29 -12.55 -9.37
CA LEU A 28 6.52 -11.12 -9.47
C LEU A 28 6.16 -10.40 -8.16
N ALA A 29 5.04 -10.77 -7.53
CA ALA A 29 4.65 -10.27 -6.22
C ALA A 29 5.70 -10.62 -5.15
N ALA A 30 6.19 -11.86 -5.13
CA ALA A 30 7.23 -12.29 -4.19
C ALA A 30 8.55 -11.51 -4.40
N VAL A 31 9.00 -11.34 -5.65
CA VAL A 31 10.19 -10.54 -5.98
C VAL A 31 10.00 -9.09 -5.54
N GLY A 32 8.80 -8.51 -5.78
CA GLY A 32 8.45 -7.18 -5.31
C GLY A 32 8.60 -7.04 -3.80
N ILE A 33 8.01 -7.96 -3.03
CA ILE A 33 8.10 -7.97 -1.56
C ILE A 33 9.55 -8.06 -1.09
N VAL A 34 10.33 -9.01 -1.63
CA VAL A 34 11.76 -9.17 -1.27
C VAL A 34 12.56 -7.91 -1.62
N SER A 35 12.30 -7.29 -2.78
CA SER A 35 12.98 -6.07 -3.20
C SER A 35 12.73 -4.89 -2.24
N ILE A 36 11.50 -4.76 -1.74
CA ILE A 36 11.14 -3.74 -0.74
C ILE A 36 11.92 -3.97 0.55
N PHE A 37 11.98 -5.21 1.04
CA PHE A 37 12.77 -5.53 2.24
C PHE A 37 14.27 -5.22 2.05
N CYS A 38 14.84 -5.56 0.89
CA CYS A 38 16.24 -5.25 0.59
C CYS A 38 16.53 -3.74 0.59
N VAL A 39 15.65 -2.93 0.00
CA VAL A 39 15.78 -1.46 -0.01
C VAL A 39 15.67 -0.91 1.40
N LEU A 40 14.71 -1.39 2.20
CA LEU A 40 14.55 -0.95 3.60
C LEU A 40 15.77 -1.30 4.46
N ILE A 41 16.30 -2.52 4.35
CA ILE A 41 17.51 -2.94 5.07
C ILE A 41 18.72 -2.11 4.63
N SER A 42 18.87 -1.86 3.32
CA SER A 42 19.95 -1.03 2.78
C SER A 42 19.87 0.40 3.29
N LEU A 43 18.66 0.98 3.34
CA LEU A 43 18.41 2.31 3.88
C LEU A 43 18.83 2.37 5.36
N LEU A 44 18.41 1.40 6.18
CA LEU A 44 18.79 1.33 7.59
C LEU A 44 20.31 1.17 7.78
N TYR A 45 20.94 0.31 6.99
CA TYR A 45 22.39 0.09 7.04
C TYR A 45 23.18 1.35 6.69
N ARG A 46 22.76 2.09 5.64
CA ARG A 46 23.40 3.34 5.24
C ARG A 46 23.19 4.45 6.26
N LEU A 47 22.00 4.52 6.85
CA LEU A 47 21.68 5.47 7.91
C LEU A 47 22.54 5.20 9.17
N TYR A 48 22.78 3.93 9.49
CA TYR A 48 23.67 3.53 10.58
C TYR A 48 25.16 3.80 10.29
N THR A 49 25.59 3.63 9.04
CA THR A 49 27.01 3.77 8.64
C THR A 49 27.35 5.20 8.18
N ASP A 50 26.47 6.18 8.42
CA ASP A 50 26.60 7.58 7.98
C ASP A 50 26.87 7.73 6.46
N GLN A 51 26.40 6.77 5.68
CA GLN A 51 26.47 6.79 4.22
C GLN A 51 25.24 7.46 3.64
N ASN A 52 25.37 8.10 2.48
CA ASN A 52 24.26 8.78 1.80
C ASN A 52 23.06 7.84 1.59
N PRO A 53 21.92 8.07 2.30
CA PRO A 53 20.72 7.23 2.17
C PRO A 53 19.81 7.68 1.03
N LEU A 54 20.14 8.81 0.37
CA LEU A 54 19.38 9.41 -0.73
C LEU A 54 19.00 8.42 -1.85
N PRO A 55 19.89 7.55 -2.36
CA PRO A 55 19.52 6.61 -3.43
C PRO A 55 18.42 5.64 -3.03
N ASP A 56 18.46 5.13 -1.78
CA ASP A 56 17.46 4.19 -1.28
C ASP A 56 16.12 4.91 -1.07
N LEU A 57 16.15 6.16 -0.59
CA LEU A 57 14.96 6.99 -0.44
C LEU A 57 14.31 7.31 -1.79
N ILE A 58 15.11 7.64 -2.82
CA ILE A 58 14.62 7.83 -4.20
C ILE A 58 14.00 6.53 -4.72
N SER A 59 14.62 5.38 -4.47
CA SER A 59 14.10 4.07 -4.89
C SER A 59 12.70 3.80 -4.30
N VAL A 60 12.51 4.05 -3.00
CA VAL A 60 11.20 3.91 -2.33
C VAL A 60 10.15 4.84 -2.96
N VAL A 61 10.51 6.10 -3.22
CA VAL A 61 9.60 7.06 -3.86
C VAL A 61 9.22 6.60 -5.27
N VAL A 62 10.18 6.13 -6.06
CA VAL A 62 9.93 5.62 -7.41
C VAL A 62 8.99 4.40 -7.38
N MET A 63 9.20 3.46 -6.44
CA MET A 63 8.30 2.32 -6.24
C MET A 63 6.87 2.76 -5.88
N MET A 64 6.72 3.79 -5.03
CA MET A 64 5.42 4.32 -4.65
C MET A 64 4.69 4.95 -5.86
N ILE A 65 5.42 5.68 -6.69
CA ILE A 65 4.88 6.30 -7.91
C ILE A 65 4.48 5.22 -8.91
N THR A 66 5.33 4.23 -9.19
CA THR A 66 5.00 3.16 -10.14
C THR A 66 3.81 2.34 -9.67
N TYR A 67 3.72 2.00 -8.38
CA TYR A 67 2.53 1.36 -7.82
C TYR A 67 1.27 2.20 -8.05
N THR A 68 1.32 3.50 -7.74
CA THR A 68 0.16 4.40 -7.93
C THR A 68 -0.26 4.52 -9.39
N VAL A 69 0.71 4.66 -10.32
CA VAL A 69 0.45 4.79 -11.76
C VAL A 69 -0.13 3.50 -12.33
N VAL A 70 0.44 2.35 -12.01
CA VAL A 70 -0.06 1.04 -12.46
C VAL A 70 -1.46 0.79 -11.92
N ASN A 71 -1.67 1.03 -10.62
CA ASN A 71 -2.98 0.84 -10.00
C ASN A 71 -4.04 1.78 -10.60
N SER A 72 -3.67 3.03 -10.89
CA SER A 72 -4.58 3.98 -11.52
C SER A 72 -4.93 3.63 -12.97
N LYS A 73 -4.06 2.95 -13.72
CA LYS A 73 -4.32 2.54 -15.11
C LYS A 73 -5.21 1.30 -15.21
N ASN A 74 -5.12 0.40 -14.23
CA ASN A 74 -5.86 -0.86 -14.25
C ASN A 74 -7.25 -0.75 -13.60
N HIS A 75 -7.65 0.42 -13.09
CA HIS A 75 -8.91 0.62 -12.36
C HIS A 75 -9.14 -0.41 -11.23
N ILE A 76 -8.07 -0.96 -10.66
CA ILE A 76 -8.14 -1.88 -9.53
C ILE A 76 -8.32 -1.03 -8.28
N TYR A 77 -9.58 -0.74 -7.98
CA TYR A 77 -9.98 -0.04 -6.77
C TYR A 77 -10.32 -1.07 -5.70
N ASP A 78 -9.31 -1.52 -4.97
CA ASP A 78 -9.53 -2.32 -3.77
C ASP A 78 -10.24 -1.49 -2.69
N ILE A 79 -11.04 -2.17 -1.86
CA ILE A 79 -11.64 -1.56 -0.68
C ILE A 79 -10.51 -0.96 0.15
N PRO A 80 -10.54 0.35 0.47
CA PRO A 80 -9.46 1.00 1.17
C PRO A 80 -9.19 0.31 2.51
N ARG A 81 -7.93 -0.03 2.77
CA ARG A 81 -7.49 -0.67 4.01
C ARG A 81 -6.54 0.26 4.76
N SER A 82 -6.59 0.21 6.09
CA SER A 82 -5.57 0.78 6.96
C SER A 82 -4.23 0.08 6.72
N PHE A 83 -3.13 0.65 7.17
CA PHE A 83 -1.82 0.00 7.13
C PHE A 83 -1.80 -1.32 7.91
N THR A 84 -2.57 -1.39 9.01
CA THR A 84 -2.83 -2.63 9.78
C THR A 84 -3.69 -3.68 9.04
N GLY A 85 -4.07 -3.43 7.78
CA GLY A 85 -4.84 -4.34 6.93
C GLY A 85 -6.35 -4.39 7.20
N LYS A 86 -6.87 -3.59 8.15
CA LYS A 86 -8.30 -3.49 8.43
C LYS A 86 -9.01 -2.67 7.35
N THR A 87 -10.20 -3.10 6.94
CA THR A 87 -11.01 -2.33 5.99
C THR A 87 -11.45 -1.01 6.61
N LEU A 88 -11.29 0.07 5.85
CA LEU A 88 -11.75 1.40 6.22
C LEU A 88 -13.19 1.56 5.78
N ASP A 89 -13.96 2.24 6.63
CA ASP A 89 -15.35 2.55 6.35
C ASP A 89 -15.46 3.63 5.27
N THR A 90 -16.05 3.28 4.12
CA THR A 90 -16.22 4.15 2.95
C THR A 90 -17.40 5.12 3.08
N GLY A 91 -18.18 5.02 4.16
CA GLY A 91 -19.30 5.92 4.45
C GLY A 91 -18.90 7.39 4.48
N THR A 92 -19.75 8.24 3.88
CA THR A 92 -19.56 9.70 3.85
C THR A 92 -20.05 10.39 5.13
N ASP A 93 -20.66 9.64 6.06
CA ASP A 93 -21.20 10.17 7.29
C ASP A 93 -20.13 10.52 8.35
N LYS A 94 -20.52 11.38 9.30
CA LYS A 94 -19.63 11.84 10.37
C LYS A 94 -19.17 10.71 11.30
N LYS A 95 -19.92 9.62 11.43
CA LYS A 95 -19.60 8.49 12.31
C LYS A 95 -18.53 7.61 11.68
N SER A 96 -18.65 7.30 10.39
CA SER A 96 -17.65 6.60 9.58
C SER A 96 -16.33 7.36 9.56
N ARG A 97 -16.36 8.70 9.34
CA ARG A 97 -15.15 9.54 9.40
C ARG A 97 -14.45 9.49 10.77
N LYS A 98 -15.20 9.47 11.87
CA LYS A 98 -14.63 9.33 13.22
C LYS A 98 -14.03 7.93 13.46
N SER A 99 -14.60 6.90 12.85
CA SER A 99 -14.04 5.54 12.88
C SER A 99 -12.70 5.48 12.15
N ARG A 100 -12.62 6.07 10.94
CA ARG A 100 -11.38 6.14 10.14
C ARG A 100 -10.22 6.83 10.87
N ILE A 101 -10.50 7.96 11.52
CA ILE A 101 -9.47 8.71 12.29
C ILE A 101 -8.82 7.84 13.38
N LYS A 102 -9.56 6.91 14.00
CA LYS A 102 -8.97 6.00 15.00
C LYS A 102 -7.96 5.05 14.38
N PHE A 103 -8.23 4.57 13.17
CA PHE A 103 -7.29 3.71 12.45
C PHE A 103 -6.05 4.47 12.02
N TYR A 104 -6.20 5.72 11.53
CA TYR A 104 -5.05 6.56 11.22
C TYR A 104 -4.20 6.83 12.46
N ALA A 105 -4.83 7.19 13.59
CA ALA A 105 -4.10 7.39 14.83
C ALA A 105 -3.38 6.12 15.31
N LEU A 106 -3.96 4.92 15.11
CA LEU A 106 -3.32 3.66 15.47
C LEU A 106 -2.14 3.35 14.55
N ASP A 107 -2.30 3.50 13.23
CA ASP A 107 -1.24 3.30 12.24
C ASP A 107 -0.08 4.28 12.49
N SER A 108 -0.38 5.56 12.71
CA SER A 108 0.61 6.60 13.02
C SER A 108 1.34 6.33 14.34
N LEU A 109 0.68 5.72 15.33
CA LEU A 109 1.31 5.31 16.59
C LEU A 109 2.27 4.14 16.37
N VAL A 110 1.88 3.15 15.58
CA VAL A 110 2.75 2.02 15.20
C VAL A 110 3.97 2.53 14.45
N PHE A 111 3.78 3.45 13.51
CA PHE A 111 4.87 4.09 12.78
C PHE A 111 5.84 4.83 13.72
N ALA A 112 5.31 5.66 14.61
CA ALA A 112 6.13 6.40 15.57
C ALA A 112 6.92 5.47 16.49
N ALA A 113 6.30 4.39 16.98
CA ALA A 113 6.97 3.38 17.81
C ALA A 113 8.10 2.65 17.05
N MET A 114 7.86 2.25 15.79
CA MET A 114 8.88 1.64 14.94
C MET A 114 10.05 2.60 14.69
N PHE A 115 9.76 3.87 14.45
CA PHE A 115 10.78 4.90 14.27
C PHE A 115 11.64 5.07 15.53
N THR A 116 11.04 5.07 16.72
CA THR A 116 11.80 5.15 17.99
C THR A 116 12.70 3.95 18.19
N VAL A 117 12.26 2.75 17.81
CA VAL A 117 13.07 1.53 17.89
C VAL A 117 14.26 1.61 16.95
N ILE A 118 14.07 2.13 15.74
CA ILE A 118 15.16 2.37 14.78
C ILE A 118 16.16 3.38 15.37
N ASP A 119 15.66 4.50 15.88
CA ASP A 119 16.48 5.57 16.44
C ASP A 119 17.30 5.09 17.66
N LEU A 120 16.71 4.26 18.52
CA LEU A 120 17.41 3.60 19.63
C LEU A 120 18.54 2.66 19.18
N VAL A 121 18.37 1.99 18.03
CA VAL A 121 19.38 1.07 17.47
C VAL A 121 20.49 1.85 16.76
N VAL A 122 20.15 2.98 16.15
CA VAL A 122 21.08 3.79 15.36
C VAL A 122 21.91 4.75 16.22
N ASP A 123 21.28 5.41 17.20
CA ASP A 123 21.95 6.42 18.00
C ASP A 123 22.45 5.85 19.35
N THR A 124 23.77 5.91 19.55
CA THR A 124 24.41 5.47 20.80
C THR A 124 24.26 6.50 21.93
N LYS A 125 23.76 7.71 21.64
CA LYS A 125 23.52 8.79 22.61
C LYS A 125 22.03 9.02 22.83
N PHE A 126 21.32 7.96 23.15
CA PHE A 126 19.89 8.02 23.45
C PHE A 126 19.60 8.96 24.63
N SER A 127 18.92 10.08 24.37
CA SER A 127 18.32 10.93 25.39
C SER A 127 16.81 10.69 25.37
N VAL A 128 16.26 10.27 26.51
CA VAL A 128 14.81 10.04 26.67
C VAL A 128 14.00 11.28 26.28
N SER A 129 14.54 12.47 26.55
CA SER A 129 13.88 13.75 26.23
C SER A 129 13.80 14.05 24.73
N SER A 130 14.83 13.71 23.95
CA SER A 130 14.79 13.88 22.49
C SER A 130 13.90 12.81 21.86
N ALA A 131 14.01 11.56 22.31
CA ALA A 131 13.19 10.46 21.79
C ALA A 131 11.68 10.71 21.95
N VAL A 132 11.25 11.27 23.08
CA VAL A 132 9.83 11.65 23.27
C VAL A 132 9.40 12.72 22.27
N LEU A 133 10.28 13.69 22.00
CA LEU A 133 10.00 14.78 21.06
C LEU A 133 9.93 14.25 19.62
N ASP A 134 10.83 13.36 19.23
CA ASP A 134 10.86 12.71 17.93
C ASP A 134 9.65 11.79 17.72
N VAL A 135 9.19 11.08 18.76
CA VAL A 135 7.93 10.32 18.73
C VAL A 135 6.74 11.22 18.48
N VAL A 136 6.64 12.35 19.17
CA VAL A 136 5.51 13.28 19.03
C VAL A 136 5.51 13.92 17.64
N ILE A 137 6.67 14.34 17.13
CA ILE A 137 6.80 14.89 15.78
C ILE A 137 6.49 13.81 14.73
N GLY A 138 7.11 12.63 14.86
CA GLY A 138 6.92 11.51 13.94
C GLY A 138 5.46 11.08 13.88
N PHE A 139 4.77 11.02 15.02
CA PHE A 139 3.35 10.75 15.11
C PHE A 139 2.50 11.84 14.43
N ALA A 140 2.78 13.11 14.68
CA ALA A 140 2.01 14.21 14.10
C ALA A 140 2.16 14.25 12.57
N VAL A 141 3.38 14.07 12.06
CA VAL A 141 3.67 14.05 10.63
C VAL A 141 3.02 12.83 9.97
N SER A 142 3.16 11.63 10.54
CA SER A 142 2.55 10.42 9.98
C SER A 142 1.03 10.52 9.98
N MET A 143 0.42 11.08 11.04
CA MET A 143 -1.03 11.27 11.11
C MET A 143 -1.57 12.18 10.00
N VAL A 144 -0.85 13.26 9.68
CA VAL A 144 -1.26 14.16 8.58
C VAL A 144 -1.13 13.46 7.23
N ILE A 145 -0.03 12.75 7.00
CA ILE A 145 0.21 12.01 5.75
C ILE A 145 -0.85 10.92 5.56
N ASP A 146 -1.06 10.09 6.58
CA ASP A 146 -2.04 9.00 6.56
C ASP A 146 -3.44 9.54 6.29
N TYR A 147 -3.82 10.63 6.97
CA TYR A 147 -5.11 11.26 6.77
C TYR A 147 -5.31 11.75 5.32
N LEU A 148 -4.31 12.45 4.75
CA LEU A 148 -4.40 12.96 3.38
C LEU A 148 -4.46 11.85 2.34
N LEU A 149 -3.59 10.84 2.45
CA LEU A 149 -3.50 9.73 1.50
C LEU A 149 -4.75 8.84 1.54
N HIS A 150 -5.21 8.46 2.73
CA HIS A 150 -6.36 7.57 2.85
C HIS A 150 -7.66 8.28 2.45
N GLU A 151 -7.86 9.55 2.84
CA GLU A 151 -9.08 10.26 2.46
C GLU A 151 -9.11 10.55 0.95
N HIS A 152 -7.96 10.81 0.32
CA HIS A 152 -7.88 10.89 -1.15
C HIS A 152 -8.23 9.55 -1.81
N THR A 153 -7.71 8.44 -1.28
CA THR A 153 -8.00 7.09 -1.78
C THR A 153 -9.49 6.75 -1.65
N ILE A 154 -10.12 7.06 -0.50
CA ILE A 154 -11.55 6.81 -0.27
C ILE A 154 -12.40 7.64 -1.22
N LYS A 155 -12.08 8.92 -1.44
CA LYS A 155 -12.81 9.76 -2.40
C LYS A 155 -12.71 9.21 -3.82
N LYS A 156 -11.53 8.72 -4.22
CA LYS A 156 -11.32 8.12 -5.54
C LYS A 156 -12.12 6.82 -5.68
N TYR A 157 -12.15 6.00 -4.62
CA TYR A 157 -12.94 4.77 -4.56
C TYR A 157 -14.44 5.06 -4.66
N ASN A 158 -14.98 5.97 -3.84
CA ASN A 158 -16.40 6.31 -3.86
C ASN A 158 -16.82 6.89 -5.22
N LYS A 159 -16.01 7.78 -5.81
CA LYS A 159 -16.29 8.31 -7.15
C LYS A 159 -16.36 7.21 -8.22
N TYR A 160 -15.54 6.18 -8.08
CA TYR A 160 -15.56 5.05 -9.01
C TYR A 160 -16.82 4.20 -8.85
N ILE A 161 -17.23 3.91 -7.60
CA ILE A 161 -18.49 3.21 -7.32
C ILE A 161 -19.69 4.01 -7.84
N ASP A 162 -19.72 5.32 -7.60
CA ASP A 162 -20.80 6.19 -8.12
C ASP A 162 -20.87 6.13 -9.66
N THR A 163 -19.74 6.08 -10.37
CA THR A 163 -19.74 5.92 -11.84
C THR A 163 -20.33 4.58 -12.27
N LEU A 164 -19.96 3.48 -11.61
CA LEU A 164 -20.52 2.16 -11.92
C LEU A 164 -22.03 2.08 -11.66
N GLU A 165 -22.51 2.66 -10.56
CA GLU A 165 -23.95 2.67 -10.25
C GLU A 165 -24.74 3.49 -11.29
N ASN A 166 -24.22 4.62 -11.75
CA ASN A 166 -24.89 5.42 -12.79
C ASN A 166 -24.85 4.75 -14.18
N ASP A 167 -23.76 4.07 -14.54
CA ASP A 167 -23.66 3.34 -15.80
C ASP A 167 -24.64 2.14 -15.84
N ASP A 168 -24.81 1.44 -14.72
CA ASP A 168 -25.78 0.34 -14.58
C ASP A 168 -27.23 0.86 -14.66
N ASP A 169 -27.53 2.05 -14.12
CA ASP A 169 -28.87 2.65 -14.20
C ASP A 169 -29.22 3.10 -15.63
N GLU A 170 -28.24 3.60 -16.41
CA GLU A 170 -28.44 3.98 -17.82
C GLU A 170 -28.60 2.78 -18.78
N GLU A 171 -28.01 1.61 -18.49
CA GLU A 171 -28.25 0.37 -19.28
C GLU A 171 -29.62 -0.28 -19.00
N ASN A 172 -30.27 0.08 -17.90
CA ASN A 172 -31.56 -0.50 -17.47
C ASN A 172 -32.79 0.37 -17.81
N GLU A 173 -32.63 1.54 -18.44
CA GLU A 173 -33.69 2.37 -19.03
C GLU A 173 -33.87 2.17 -20.55
#